data_AF-R7LSS8-F1
#
_entry.id   AF-R7LSS8-F1
#
_cell.length_a   1.000
_cell.length_b   1.000
_cell.length_c   1.000
_cell.angle_alpha   90.00
_cell.angle_beta   90.00
_cell.angle_gamma   90.00
#
_symmetry.space_group_name_H-M   'P 1'
#
loop_
_entity.id
_entity.type
_entity.pdbx_description
1 polymer ?
#
loop_
_entity_poly.entity_id
_entity_poly.type
_entity_poly.pdbx_seq_one_letter_code
_entity_poly.pdbx_strand_id
1 'polypeptide(L)'
;MQKNERELIRYFRSLGLEVHTSTKARGHQGFYMKKRIDISKNIPSERTIPTLLHEFAHYVHSQIEPFMEKTGGTLEVLFDSNEVSIYEKELIKVTNFVDSHSKCERLLAHKKIIKSKISEYEKIIKDGYPKFMRSKKFKEFDRYIKKSNARYLLKYDRVKLVTGVFFKKVDVYSIDNIERDFCDMPIEFVAYIRLKSMQKRQSRISARINKLQKYYKKPTELFARLVEGLYLSPCTVQDLAPQACNRFYELLQSGYYRELADLSDYFNISF
;
A
#
# COMPACT_ATOMS: atom_id res chain seq x y z
N MET A 1 12.28 30.81 -7.90
CA MET A 1 13.11 30.22 -8.97
C MET A 1 12.42 28.94 -9.44
N GLN A 2 12.07 28.82 -10.72
CA GLN A 2 11.48 27.59 -11.26
C GLN A 2 12.58 26.51 -11.21
N LYS A 3 12.55 25.66 -10.16
CA LYS A 3 13.50 24.55 -9.99
C LYS A 3 13.43 23.68 -11.25
N ASN A 4 14.53 23.56 -11.98
CA ASN A 4 14.54 23.08 -13.37
C ASN A 4 14.76 21.55 -13.40
N GLU A 5 13.75 20.80 -13.85
CA GLU A 5 13.80 19.34 -14.01
C GLU A 5 15.03 18.89 -14.83
N ARG A 6 15.35 19.62 -15.90
CA ARG A 6 16.46 19.24 -16.80
C ARG A 6 17.82 19.33 -16.12
N GLU A 7 18.00 20.32 -15.24
CA GLU A 7 19.23 20.49 -14.46
C GLU A 7 19.36 19.36 -13.44
N LEU A 8 18.27 19.02 -12.74
CA LEU A 8 18.26 17.90 -11.80
C LEU A 8 18.60 16.56 -12.48
N ILE A 9 18.01 16.29 -13.65
CA ILE A 9 18.32 15.09 -14.44
C ILE A 9 19.78 15.09 -14.92
N ARG A 10 20.31 16.23 -15.36
CA ARG A 10 21.73 16.35 -15.76
C ARG A 10 22.65 16.08 -14.58
N TYR A 11 22.34 16.61 -13.41
CA TYR A 11 23.09 16.37 -12.19
C TYR A 11 23.08 14.88 -11.81
N PHE A 12 21.92 14.22 -11.80
CA PHE A 12 21.85 12.77 -11.53
C PHE A 12 22.70 11.97 -12.51
N ARG A 13 22.67 12.33 -13.80
CA ARG A 13 23.50 11.70 -14.83
C ARG A 13 25.00 11.94 -14.64
N SER A 14 25.41 13.13 -14.16
CA SER A 14 26.83 13.37 -13.84
C SER A 14 27.34 12.52 -12.69
N LEU A 15 26.45 12.06 -11.81
CA LEU A 15 26.77 11.08 -10.75
C LEU A 15 26.81 9.63 -11.26
N GLY A 16 26.60 9.41 -12.56
CA GLY A 16 26.56 8.10 -13.18
C GLY A 16 25.23 7.37 -13.04
N LEU A 17 24.12 8.08 -12.77
CA LEU A 17 22.78 7.49 -12.77
C LEU A 17 22.17 7.47 -14.17
N GLU A 18 21.52 6.35 -14.51
CA GLU A 18 20.65 6.26 -15.68
C GLU A 18 19.27 6.84 -15.32
N VAL A 19 18.84 7.89 -16.02
CA VAL A 19 17.54 8.54 -15.75
C VAL A 19 16.65 8.50 -16.98
N HIS A 20 15.49 7.83 -16.86
CA HIS A 20 14.49 7.68 -17.92
C HIS A 20 13.13 8.23 -17.49
N THR A 21 12.58 9.18 -18.25
CA THR A 21 11.29 9.83 -17.91
C THR A 21 10.10 9.40 -18.77
N SER A 22 10.31 8.45 -19.69
CA SER A 22 9.30 7.99 -20.66
C SER A 22 8.82 6.56 -20.41
N THR A 23 9.12 5.97 -19.25
CA THR A 23 8.83 4.55 -18.99
C THR A 23 7.48 4.35 -18.30
N LYS A 24 7.08 3.10 -18.08
CA LYS A 24 5.90 2.77 -17.25
C LYS A 24 6.23 2.71 -15.76
N ALA A 25 7.49 2.92 -15.36
CA ALA A 25 7.98 2.84 -13.98
C ALA A 25 7.41 1.67 -13.16
N ARG A 26 7.25 0.49 -13.80
CA ARG A 26 6.64 -0.71 -13.19
C ARG A 26 5.24 -0.50 -12.58
N GLY A 27 4.49 0.49 -13.05
CA GLY A 27 3.17 0.87 -12.55
C GLY A 27 3.19 1.86 -11.37
N HIS A 28 4.37 2.35 -10.97
CA HIS A 28 4.56 3.39 -9.97
C HIS A 28 4.74 4.78 -10.61
N GLN A 29 4.84 5.84 -9.79
CA GLN A 29 5.18 7.18 -10.26
C GLN A 29 6.66 7.28 -10.65
N GLY A 30 7.52 6.68 -9.84
CA GLY A 30 8.94 6.47 -10.13
C GLY A 30 9.42 5.13 -9.56
N PHE A 31 10.63 4.73 -9.91
CA PHE A 31 11.39 3.75 -9.14
C PHE A 31 12.90 3.95 -9.31
N TYR A 32 13.64 3.72 -8.22
CA TYR A 32 15.08 3.53 -8.20
C TYR A 32 15.44 2.04 -8.10
N MET A 33 16.43 1.59 -8.88
CA MET A 33 17.03 0.27 -8.73
C MET A 33 18.43 0.26 -9.34
N LYS A 34 19.47 -0.15 -8.59
CA LYS A 34 20.84 -0.34 -9.11
C LYS A 34 21.34 0.80 -10.02
N LYS A 35 21.40 2.04 -9.49
CA LYS A 35 21.84 3.25 -10.23
C LYS A 35 20.93 3.71 -11.37
N ARG A 36 19.73 3.17 -11.49
CA ARG A 36 18.73 3.60 -12.49
C ARG A 36 17.51 4.20 -11.81
N ILE A 37 17.10 5.37 -12.29
CA ILE A 37 15.88 6.07 -11.92
C ILE A 37 14.95 6.11 -13.13
N ASP A 38 13.76 5.56 -12.98
CA ASP A 38 12.69 5.63 -13.97
C ASP A 38 11.55 6.47 -13.43
N ILE A 39 11.06 7.43 -14.22
CA ILE A 39 9.87 8.23 -13.95
C ILE A 39 8.80 7.85 -14.97
N SER A 40 7.57 7.70 -14.48
CA SER A 40 6.41 7.33 -15.30
C SER A 40 6.05 8.44 -16.27
N LYS A 41 5.89 8.09 -17.56
CA LYS A 41 5.47 9.04 -18.60
C LYS A 41 4.09 9.69 -18.35
N ASN A 42 3.27 9.09 -17.48
CA ASN A 42 1.91 9.53 -17.19
C ASN A 42 1.84 10.30 -15.85
N ILE A 43 2.97 10.63 -15.24
CA ILE A 43 2.98 11.39 -13.99
C ILE A 43 2.55 12.84 -14.26
N PRO A 44 1.76 13.48 -13.37
CA PRO A 44 1.48 14.90 -13.47
C PRO A 44 2.78 15.73 -13.40
N SER A 45 2.87 16.82 -14.17
CA SER A 45 4.08 17.62 -14.30
C SER A 45 4.62 18.14 -12.97
N GLU A 46 3.73 18.53 -12.07
CA GLU A 46 4.01 19.05 -10.73
C GLU A 46 4.58 17.98 -9.79
N ARG A 47 4.48 16.70 -10.16
CA ARG A 47 4.99 15.56 -9.39
C ARG A 47 6.34 15.06 -9.89
N THR A 48 6.81 15.51 -11.06
CA THR A 48 8.07 15.03 -11.67
C THR A 48 9.28 15.27 -10.78
N ILE A 49 9.51 16.53 -10.34
CA ILE A 49 10.65 16.86 -9.46
C ILE A 49 10.51 16.19 -8.08
N PRO A 50 9.35 16.24 -7.38
CA PRO A 50 9.16 15.49 -6.14
C PRO A 50 9.52 14.00 -6.27
N THR A 51 9.08 13.34 -7.35
CA THR A 51 9.40 11.93 -7.59
C THR A 51 10.87 11.72 -7.91
N LEU A 52 11.51 12.59 -8.71
CA LEU A 52 12.96 12.52 -8.94
C LEU A 52 13.75 12.61 -7.62
N LEU A 53 13.39 13.53 -6.74
CA LEU A 53 14.04 13.69 -5.43
C LEU A 53 13.78 12.49 -4.51
N HIS A 54 12.56 11.93 -4.54
CA HIS A 54 12.21 10.71 -3.82
C HIS A 54 13.10 9.53 -4.26
N GLU A 55 13.19 9.28 -5.56
CA GLU A 55 14.02 8.19 -6.08
C GLU A 55 15.52 8.44 -5.85
N PHE A 56 15.95 9.71 -5.87
CA PHE A 56 17.32 10.07 -5.53
C PHE A 56 17.64 9.86 -4.05
N ALA A 57 16.69 10.09 -3.15
CA ALA A 57 16.86 9.76 -1.74
C ALA A 57 17.07 8.25 -1.52
N HIS A 58 16.41 7.40 -2.31
CA HIS A 58 16.73 5.97 -2.33
C HIS A 58 18.15 5.70 -2.84
N TYR A 59 18.60 6.40 -3.88
CA TYR A 59 20.00 6.31 -4.32
C TYR A 59 20.96 6.66 -3.17
N VAL A 60 20.78 7.80 -2.51
CA VAL A 60 21.62 8.25 -1.38
C VAL A 60 21.62 7.22 -0.26
N HIS A 61 20.45 6.71 0.15
CA HIS A 61 20.39 5.66 1.17
C HIS A 61 21.17 4.40 0.73
N SER A 62 21.10 4.01 -0.54
CA SER A 62 21.88 2.86 -1.05
C SER A 62 23.40 3.05 -0.93
N GLN A 63 23.87 4.30 -0.91
CA GLN A 63 25.29 4.64 -0.76
C GLN A 63 25.75 4.64 0.71
N ILE A 64 24.82 4.91 1.64
CA ILE A 64 25.08 4.93 3.09
C ILE A 64 24.94 3.52 3.67
N GLU A 65 23.88 2.81 3.31
CA GLU A 65 23.55 1.48 3.81
C GLU A 65 23.45 0.48 2.65
N PRO A 66 24.52 -0.29 2.38
CA PRO A 66 24.49 -1.34 1.38
C PRO A 66 23.37 -2.35 1.65
N PHE A 67 22.75 -2.87 0.59
CA PHE A 67 21.66 -3.86 0.65
C PHE A 67 20.32 -3.36 1.23
N MET A 68 20.14 -2.05 1.44
CA MET A 68 18.86 -1.46 1.87
C MET A 68 17.67 -1.88 0.98
N GLU A 69 17.91 -2.19 -0.31
CA GLU A 69 16.87 -2.66 -1.24
C GLU A 69 16.20 -3.97 -0.74
N LYS A 70 16.95 -4.79 0.01
CA LYS A 70 16.47 -6.06 0.58
C LYS A 70 15.95 -5.89 2.01
N THR A 71 16.65 -5.13 2.84
CA THR A 71 16.35 -4.99 4.28
C THR A 71 15.30 -3.93 4.58
N GLY A 72 15.14 -2.93 3.69
CA GLY A 72 14.38 -1.71 3.93
C GLY A 72 15.18 -0.61 4.64
N GLY A 73 16.44 -0.89 4.97
CA GLY A 73 17.35 -0.03 5.71
C GLY A 73 16.96 0.18 7.17
N THR A 74 17.70 1.05 7.85
CA THR A 74 17.51 1.41 9.27
C THR A 74 17.49 2.92 9.47
N LEU A 75 16.70 3.40 10.43
CA LEU A 75 16.67 4.83 10.76
C LEU A 75 17.92 5.22 11.55
N GLU A 76 18.51 4.27 12.27
CA GLU A 76 19.74 4.43 13.04
C GLU A 76 20.89 4.87 12.13
N VAL A 77 21.01 4.21 10.97
CA VAL A 77 21.99 4.58 9.94
C VAL A 77 21.59 5.88 9.27
N LEU A 78 20.34 6.03 8.82
CA LEU A 78 19.92 7.24 8.11
C LEU A 78 20.03 8.55 8.91
N PHE A 79 19.89 8.49 10.23
CA PHE A 79 19.95 9.65 11.12
C PHE A 79 21.15 9.65 12.06
N ASP A 80 22.07 8.69 11.90
CA ASP A 80 23.26 8.52 12.73
C ASP A 80 22.95 8.74 14.23
N SER A 81 21.94 8.02 14.72
CA SER A 81 21.35 8.28 16.04
C SER A 81 20.58 7.07 16.56
N ASN A 82 20.59 6.91 17.88
CA ASN A 82 19.84 5.86 18.57
C ASN A 82 18.38 6.29 18.89
N GLU A 83 18.01 7.55 18.65
CA GLU A 83 16.68 8.11 18.98
C GLU A 83 15.62 7.84 17.91
N VAL A 84 15.71 6.68 17.23
CA VAL A 84 14.91 6.37 16.05
C VAL A 84 13.41 6.35 16.27
N SER A 85 12.95 6.08 17.50
CA SER A 85 11.52 6.02 17.81
C SER A 85 10.82 7.38 17.72
N ILE A 86 11.56 8.47 17.95
CA ILE A 86 11.04 9.83 17.81
C ILE A 86 10.94 10.16 16.33
N TYR A 87 12.03 9.91 15.57
CA TYR A 87 12.06 10.17 14.13
C TYR A 87 11.02 9.35 13.39
N GLU A 88 10.84 8.06 13.70
CA GLU A 88 9.83 7.22 13.03
C GLU A 88 8.43 7.83 13.16
N LYS A 89 8.04 8.28 14.36
CA LYS A 89 6.72 8.89 14.60
C LYS A 89 6.53 10.17 13.79
N GLU A 90 7.56 11.01 13.73
CA GLU A 90 7.58 12.25 12.98
C GLU A 90 7.54 12.01 11.46
N LEU A 91 8.38 11.11 10.95
CA LEU A 91 8.45 10.75 9.53
C LEU A 91 7.15 10.10 9.03
N ILE A 92 6.44 9.36 9.88
CA ILE A 92 5.08 8.85 9.56
C ILE A 92 4.11 10.02 9.35
N LYS A 93 4.19 11.10 10.14
CA LYS A 93 3.34 12.29 9.93
C LYS A 93 3.66 12.98 8.61
N VAL A 94 4.95 13.14 8.29
CA VAL A 94 5.40 13.68 7.00
C VAL A 94 4.91 12.82 5.85
N THR A 95 5.06 11.50 5.95
CA THR A 95 4.57 10.55 4.94
C THR A 95 3.06 10.66 4.73
N ASN A 96 2.28 10.82 5.81
CA ASN A 96 0.83 11.04 5.75
C ASN A 96 0.43 12.38 5.11
N PHE A 97 1.29 13.39 5.20
CA PHE A 97 1.11 14.70 4.56
C PHE A 97 1.46 14.62 3.06
N VAL A 98 2.61 14.04 2.72
CA VAL A 98 3.12 13.93 1.34
C VAL A 98 2.28 12.98 0.49
N ASP A 99 1.86 11.84 1.05
CA ASP A 99 1.01 10.86 0.36
C ASP A 99 -0.16 10.41 1.24
N SER A 100 -1.33 10.97 0.97
CA SER A 100 -2.57 10.64 1.69
C SER A 100 -2.98 9.16 1.57
N HIS A 101 -2.50 8.42 0.57
CA HIS A 101 -2.77 6.98 0.44
C HIS A 101 -2.13 6.17 1.57
N SER A 102 -1.08 6.68 2.20
CA SER A 102 -0.41 6.02 3.33
C SER A 102 -1.35 5.81 4.53
N LYS A 103 -2.33 6.70 4.73
CA LYS A 103 -3.36 6.58 5.77
C LYS A 103 -4.33 5.42 5.56
N CYS A 104 -4.40 4.86 4.34
CA CYS A 104 -5.28 3.74 3.99
C CYS A 104 -6.79 3.99 4.27
N GLU A 105 -7.24 5.24 4.35
CA GLU A 105 -8.60 5.62 4.82
C GLU A 105 -9.71 4.90 4.05
N ARG A 106 -9.63 4.89 2.71
CA ARG A 106 -10.62 4.21 1.85
C ARG A 106 -10.70 2.71 2.13
N LEU A 107 -9.56 2.06 2.36
CA LEU A 107 -9.51 0.62 2.66
C LEU A 107 -10.05 0.34 4.07
N LEU A 108 -9.76 1.21 5.05
CA LEU A 108 -10.29 1.11 6.41
C LEU A 108 -11.81 1.30 6.43
N ALA A 109 -12.33 2.30 5.71
CA ALA A 109 -13.77 2.51 5.54
C ALA A 109 -14.45 1.29 4.92
N HIS A 110 -13.88 0.74 3.84
CA HIS A 110 -14.42 -0.47 3.22
C HIS A 110 -14.35 -1.69 4.17
N LYS A 111 -13.26 -1.84 4.95
CA LYS A 111 -13.15 -2.89 5.98
C LYS A 111 -14.26 -2.77 7.04
N LYS A 112 -14.65 -1.56 7.43
CA LYS A 112 -15.76 -1.30 8.36
C LYS A 112 -17.11 -1.73 7.76
N ILE A 113 -17.37 -1.39 6.50
CA ILE A 113 -18.60 -1.81 5.78
C ILE A 113 -18.69 -3.34 5.72
N ILE A 114 -17.60 -4.02 5.35
CA ILE A 114 -17.57 -5.49 5.32
C ILE A 114 -17.84 -6.08 6.71
N LYS A 115 -17.26 -5.49 7.77
CA LYS A 115 -17.50 -5.94 9.15
C LYS A 115 -18.98 -5.83 9.53
N SER A 116 -19.67 -4.76 9.10
CA SER A 116 -21.13 -4.61 9.29
C SER A 116 -21.89 -5.73 8.60
N LYS A 117 -21.65 -5.96 7.30
CA LYS A 117 -22.31 -7.02 6.53
C LYS A 117 -22.11 -8.40 7.13
N ILE A 118 -20.92 -8.71 7.63
CA ILE A 118 -20.66 -9.99 8.32
C ILE A 118 -21.56 -10.13 9.56
N SER A 119 -21.75 -9.05 10.33
CA SER A 119 -22.64 -9.05 11.49
C SER A 119 -24.12 -9.14 11.13
N GLU A 120 -24.55 -8.49 10.06
CA GLU A 120 -25.91 -8.62 9.53
C GLU A 120 -26.21 -10.07 9.12
N TYR A 121 -25.33 -10.70 8.34
CA TYR A 121 -25.51 -12.10 7.96
C TYR A 121 -25.43 -13.06 9.15
N GLU A 122 -24.58 -12.79 10.15
CA GLU A 122 -24.58 -13.61 11.37
C GLU A 122 -25.92 -13.53 12.11
N LYS A 123 -26.54 -12.36 12.18
CA LYS A 123 -27.85 -12.19 12.82
C LYS A 123 -28.89 -13.07 12.13
N ILE A 124 -28.99 -13.00 10.80
CA ILE A 124 -29.92 -13.82 10.00
C ILE A 124 -29.70 -15.32 10.28
N ILE A 125 -28.44 -15.79 10.33
CA ILE A 125 -28.15 -17.19 10.62
C ILE A 125 -28.58 -17.56 12.05
N LYS A 126 -28.36 -16.67 13.03
CA LYS A 126 -28.71 -16.92 14.43
C LYS A 126 -30.21 -16.94 14.69
N ASP A 127 -31.01 -16.28 13.86
CA ASP A 127 -32.46 -16.32 13.96
C ASP A 127 -32.97 -17.76 13.78
N GLY A 128 -32.42 -18.53 12.83
CA GLY A 128 -32.72 -19.96 12.66
C GLY A 128 -31.80 -20.92 13.45
N TYR A 129 -30.58 -20.48 13.79
CA TYR A 129 -29.56 -21.30 14.46
C TYR A 129 -28.86 -20.53 15.59
N PRO A 130 -29.49 -20.36 16.77
CA PRO A 130 -28.98 -19.50 17.85
C PRO A 130 -27.57 -19.84 18.36
N LYS A 131 -27.17 -21.12 18.27
CA LYS A 131 -25.85 -21.62 18.68
C LYS A 131 -24.76 -21.42 17.62
N PHE A 132 -25.08 -20.79 16.49
CA PHE A 132 -24.13 -20.55 15.40
C PHE A 132 -22.93 -19.71 15.88
N MET A 133 -21.73 -20.14 15.47
CA MET A 133 -20.49 -19.42 15.73
C MET A 133 -19.65 -19.34 14.45
N ARG A 134 -19.24 -18.13 14.07
CA ARG A 134 -18.45 -17.86 12.84
C ARG A 134 -17.15 -18.67 12.73
N SER A 135 -16.53 -18.96 13.87
CA SER A 135 -15.25 -19.66 13.99
C SER A 135 -15.38 -21.19 13.93
N LYS A 136 -16.59 -21.74 14.08
CA LYS A 136 -16.83 -23.18 14.08
C LYS A 136 -17.40 -23.64 12.74
N LYS A 137 -17.31 -24.95 12.49
CA LYS A 137 -18.00 -25.59 11.35
C LYS A 137 -19.51 -25.51 11.57
N PHE A 138 -20.24 -25.24 10.51
CA PHE A 138 -21.70 -25.19 10.54
C PHE A 138 -22.26 -26.50 9.98
N LYS A 139 -22.38 -27.51 10.84
CA LYS A 139 -22.63 -28.90 10.44
C LYS A 139 -23.97 -29.08 9.72
N GLU A 140 -24.97 -28.30 10.06
CA GLU A 140 -26.30 -28.27 9.45
C GLU A 140 -26.18 -27.85 7.98
N PHE A 141 -25.48 -26.73 7.73
CA PHE A 141 -25.19 -26.25 6.39
C PHE A 141 -24.30 -27.23 5.61
N ASP A 142 -23.25 -27.77 6.22
CA ASP A 142 -22.33 -28.72 5.57
C ASP A 142 -23.06 -29.98 5.07
N ARG A 143 -24.04 -30.46 5.84
CA ARG A 143 -24.91 -31.59 5.44
C ARG A 143 -25.81 -31.20 4.26
N TYR A 144 -26.43 -30.04 4.32
CA TYR A 144 -27.32 -29.54 3.27
C TYR A 144 -26.61 -29.38 1.92
N ILE A 145 -25.42 -28.77 1.93
CA ILE A 145 -24.75 -28.35 0.69
C ILE A 145 -23.92 -29.45 0.01
N LYS A 146 -23.73 -30.62 0.66
CA LYS A 146 -22.77 -31.67 0.25
C LYS A 146 -22.86 -32.06 -1.24
N LYS A 147 -24.08 -32.20 -1.76
CA LYS A 147 -24.36 -32.59 -3.15
C LYS A 147 -24.80 -31.42 -4.05
N SER A 148 -24.88 -30.21 -3.51
CA SER A 148 -25.31 -29.02 -4.26
C SER A 148 -24.12 -28.31 -4.93
N ASN A 149 -24.35 -27.77 -6.13
CA ASN A 149 -23.38 -26.92 -6.81
C ASN A 149 -23.11 -25.61 -6.04
N ALA A 150 -24.00 -25.17 -5.15
CA ALA A 150 -23.75 -23.98 -4.33
C ALA A 150 -22.55 -24.14 -3.37
N ARG A 151 -22.05 -25.36 -3.12
CA ARG A 151 -20.82 -25.59 -2.34
C ARG A 151 -19.61 -24.86 -2.91
N TYR A 152 -19.57 -24.67 -4.24
CA TYR A 152 -18.49 -23.93 -4.89
C TYR A 152 -18.50 -22.44 -4.53
N LEU A 153 -19.65 -21.89 -4.14
CA LEU A 153 -19.80 -20.49 -3.71
C LEU A 153 -19.16 -20.21 -2.34
N LEU A 154 -18.84 -21.26 -1.56
CA LEU A 154 -18.03 -21.12 -0.35
C LEU A 154 -16.61 -20.65 -0.67
N LYS A 155 -16.07 -21.06 -1.82
CA LYS A 155 -14.72 -20.72 -2.27
C LYS A 155 -14.70 -19.52 -3.21
N TYR A 156 -15.66 -19.43 -4.13
CA TYR A 156 -15.68 -18.41 -5.18
C TYR A 156 -16.97 -17.58 -5.13
N ASP A 157 -16.89 -16.27 -5.34
CA ASP A 157 -18.10 -15.43 -5.39
C ASP A 157 -18.93 -15.67 -6.66
N ARG A 158 -18.26 -16.14 -7.74
CA ARG A 158 -18.86 -16.53 -9.01
C ARG A 158 -18.08 -17.71 -9.59
N VAL A 159 -18.79 -18.70 -10.11
CA VAL A 159 -18.19 -19.91 -10.68
C VAL A 159 -18.91 -20.31 -11.97
N LYS A 160 -18.12 -20.70 -12.96
CA LYS A 160 -18.59 -21.32 -14.20
C LYS A 160 -18.32 -22.82 -14.08
N LEU A 161 -19.36 -23.64 -14.06
CA LEU A 161 -19.25 -25.09 -14.07
C LEU A 161 -19.50 -25.60 -15.48
N VAL A 162 -18.58 -26.41 -15.97
CA VAL A 162 -18.72 -27.10 -17.25
C VAL A 162 -18.94 -28.57 -16.93
N THR A 163 -20.07 -29.11 -17.36
CA THR A 163 -20.45 -30.51 -17.16
C THR A 163 -20.72 -31.19 -18.51
N GLY A 164 -20.52 -32.50 -18.59
CA GLY A 164 -20.68 -33.29 -19.82
C GLY A 164 -19.39 -33.41 -20.64
N VAL A 165 -19.05 -34.65 -21.02
CA VAL A 165 -17.83 -34.98 -21.79
C VAL A 165 -18.03 -34.77 -23.30
N PHE A 166 -19.21 -35.13 -23.82
CA PHE A 166 -19.54 -35.04 -25.25
C PHE A 166 -20.34 -33.79 -25.62
N PHE A 167 -21.26 -33.34 -24.76
CA PHE A 167 -21.98 -32.07 -24.90
C PHE A 167 -21.74 -31.23 -23.66
N LYS A 168 -20.92 -30.17 -23.81
CA LYS A 168 -20.57 -29.29 -22.70
C LYS A 168 -21.78 -28.43 -22.31
N LYS A 169 -22.37 -28.72 -21.16
CA LYS A 169 -23.31 -27.82 -20.49
C LYS A 169 -22.53 -26.86 -19.59
N VAL A 170 -22.91 -25.59 -19.65
CA VAL A 170 -22.25 -24.53 -18.90
C VAL A 170 -23.26 -23.86 -17.98
N ASP A 171 -23.07 -24.01 -16.68
CA ASP A 171 -23.86 -23.34 -15.65
C ASP A 171 -23.01 -22.27 -14.96
N VAL A 172 -23.59 -21.09 -14.69
CA VAL A 172 -22.91 -19.99 -14.01
C VAL A 172 -23.66 -19.67 -12.73
N TYR A 173 -22.99 -19.86 -11.60
CA TYR A 173 -23.53 -19.54 -10.28
C TYR A 173 -22.83 -18.31 -9.70
N SER A 174 -23.57 -17.45 -9.00
CA SER A 174 -23.03 -16.28 -8.30
C SER A 174 -23.69 -16.11 -6.93
N ILE A 175 -22.97 -15.53 -5.98
CA ILE A 175 -23.52 -15.15 -4.67
C ILE A 175 -24.67 -14.13 -4.75
N ASP A 176 -24.77 -13.42 -5.87
CA ASP A 176 -25.80 -12.41 -6.12
C ASP A 176 -27.11 -13.03 -6.61
N ASN A 177 -27.09 -14.27 -7.08
CA ASN A 177 -28.24 -14.95 -7.69
C ASN A 177 -28.66 -16.22 -6.93
N ILE A 178 -28.22 -16.40 -5.66
CA ILE A 178 -28.41 -17.66 -4.93
C ILE A 178 -29.90 -18.03 -4.86
N GLU A 179 -30.76 -17.08 -4.55
CA GLU A 179 -32.21 -17.29 -4.41
C GLU A 179 -32.87 -17.70 -5.73
N ARG A 180 -32.32 -17.25 -6.86
CA ARG A 180 -32.80 -17.65 -8.20
C ARG A 180 -32.26 -19.02 -8.60
N ASP A 181 -30.97 -19.25 -8.38
CA ASP A 181 -30.28 -20.45 -8.85
C ASP A 181 -30.49 -21.66 -7.90
N PHE A 182 -30.91 -21.40 -6.65
CA PHE A 182 -31.19 -22.38 -5.59
C PHE A 182 -32.44 -21.95 -4.80
N CYS A 183 -33.61 -22.00 -5.44
CA CYS A 183 -34.88 -21.49 -4.91
C CYS A 183 -35.30 -22.07 -3.55
N ASP A 184 -34.96 -23.33 -3.29
CA ASP A 184 -35.34 -24.03 -2.06
C ASP A 184 -34.31 -23.88 -0.93
N MET A 185 -33.34 -22.97 -1.08
CA MET A 185 -32.31 -22.73 -0.08
C MET A 185 -32.84 -21.88 1.09
N PRO A 186 -32.78 -22.39 2.35
CA PRO A 186 -33.11 -21.60 3.52
C PRO A 186 -32.32 -20.29 3.60
N ILE A 187 -32.97 -19.22 4.07
CA ILE A 187 -32.37 -17.89 4.13
C ILE A 187 -31.08 -17.85 4.97
N GLU A 188 -31.00 -18.66 6.02
CA GLU A 188 -29.81 -18.82 6.86
C GLU A 188 -28.64 -19.41 6.07
N PHE A 189 -28.90 -20.33 5.15
CA PHE A 189 -27.87 -20.96 4.32
C PHE A 189 -27.40 -20.00 3.22
N VAL A 190 -28.31 -19.23 2.63
CA VAL A 190 -27.95 -18.12 1.73
C VAL A 190 -27.08 -17.10 2.47
N ALA A 191 -27.49 -16.69 3.67
CA ALA A 191 -26.74 -15.77 4.53
C ALA A 191 -25.36 -16.33 4.90
N TYR A 192 -25.24 -17.64 5.16
CA TYR A 192 -23.95 -18.28 5.42
C TYR A 192 -22.99 -18.23 4.23
N ILE A 193 -23.46 -18.48 3.00
CA ILE A 193 -22.65 -18.35 1.79
C ILE A 193 -22.15 -16.90 1.64
N ARG A 194 -23.04 -15.92 1.80
CA ARG A 194 -22.69 -14.49 1.73
C ARG A 194 -21.73 -14.06 2.85
N LEU A 195 -21.92 -14.57 4.07
CA LEU A 195 -20.99 -14.40 5.19
C LEU A 195 -19.59 -14.90 4.82
N LYS A 196 -19.47 -16.09 4.23
CA LYS A 196 -18.18 -16.64 3.76
C LYS A 196 -17.57 -15.83 2.63
N SER A 197 -18.38 -15.24 1.74
CA SER A 197 -17.86 -14.26 0.77
C SER A 197 -17.27 -13.04 1.46
N MET A 198 -18.01 -12.43 2.39
CA MET A 198 -17.55 -11.24 3.12
C MET A 198 -16.30 -11.50 3.96
N GLN A 199 -16.18 -12.67 4.61
CA GLN A 199 -14.96 -13.06 5.34
C GLN A 199 -13.72 -13.13 4.41
N LYS A 200 -13.87 -13.70 3.20
CA LYS A 200 -12.80 -13.70 2.20
C LYS A 200 -12.41 -12.28 1.79
N ARG A 201 -13.41 -11.41 1.52
CA ARG A 201 -13.17 -10.00 1.16
C ARG A 201 -12.46 -9.25 2.31
N GLN A 202 -12.87 -9.47 3.56
CA GLN A 202 -12.23 -8.88 4.74
C GLN A 202 -10.76 -9.27 4.86
N SER A 203 -10.43 -10.55 4.63
CA SER A 203 -9.05 -11.06 4.63
C SER A 203 -8.20 -10.36 3.56
N ARG A 204 -8.71 -10.28 2.32
CA ARG A 204 -8.02 -9.60 1.21
C ARG A 204 -7.74 -8.12 1.49
N ILE A 205 -8.73 -7.39 2.03
CA ILE A 205 -8.55 -5.98 2.39
C ILE A 205 -7.55 -5.84 3.53
N SER A 206 -7.61 -6.70 4.55
CA SER A 206 -6.65 -6.64 5.65
C SER A 206 -5.22 -6.92 5.18
N ALA A 207 -5.03 -7.90 4.29
CA ALA A 207 -3.74 -8.16 3.68
C ALA A 207 -3.22 -6.96 2.86
N ARG A 208 -4.10 -6.29 2.11
CA ARG A 208 -3.75 -5.08 1.35
C ARG A 208 -3.34 -3.92 2.27
N ILE A 209 -4.09 -3.66 3.34
CA ILE A 209 -3.76 -2.64 4.34
C ILE A 209 -2.39 -2.95 4.95
N ASN A 210 -2.18 -4.17 5.43
CA ASN A 210 -0.92 -4.56 6.05
C ASN A 210 0.27 -4.42 5.09
N LYS A 211 0.09 -4.79 3.81
CA LYS A 211 1.13 -4.60 2.78
C LYS A 211 1.50 -3.13 2.61
N LEU A 212 0.51 -2.25 2.51
CA LEU A 212 0.73 -0.80 2.35
C LEU A 212 1.37 -0.21 3.61
N GLN A 213 0.87 -0.53 4.79
CA GLN A 213 1.43 -0.06 6.05
C GLN A 213 2.88 -0.52 6.24
N LYS A 214 3.20 -1.78 5.89
CA LYS A 214 4.58 -2.27 5.93
C LYS A 214 5.47 -1.50 4.96
N TYR A 215 4.98 -1.15 3.77
CA TYR A 215 5.71 -0.35 2.79
C TYR A 215 6.01 1.07 3.33
N TYR A 216 4.98 1.81 3.76
CA TYR A 216 5.13 3.19 4.23
C TYR A 216 5.88 3.33 5.56
N LYS A 217 6.10 2.24 6.29
CA LYS A 217 6.90 2.22 7.53
C LYS A 217 8.36 1.80 7.30
N LYS A 218 8.76 1.49 6.08
CA LYS A 218 10.17 1.17 5.80
C LYS A 218 11.03 2.42 6.00
N PRO A 219 12.20 2.34 6.67
CA PRO A 219 13.11 3.46 6.85
C PRO A 219 13.49 4.16 5.54
N THR A 220 13.83 3.38 4.51
CA THR A 220 14.04 3.83 3.12
C THR A 220 12.93 4.74 2.59
N GLU A 221 11.67 4.34 2.78
CA GLU A 221 10.50 5.09 2.30
C GLU A 221 10.23 6.32 3.16
N LEU A 222 10.39 6.21 4.48
CA LEU A 222 10.23 7.34 5.40
C LEU A 222 11.23 8.46 5.08
N PHE A 223 12.49 8.11 4.80
CA PHE A 223 13.53 9.05 4.40
C PHE A 223 13.24 9.69 3.04
N ALA A 224 12.87 8.89 2.04
CA ALA A 224 12.53 9.42 0.72
C ALA A 224 11.32 10.37 0.77
N ARG A 225 10.33 10.08 1.63
CA ARG A 225 9.18 10.97 1.88
C ARG A 225 9.55 12.24 2.64
N LEU A 226 10.55 12.20 3.51
CA LEU A 226 11.10 13.42 4.13
C LEU A 226 11.68 14.35 3.06
N VAL A 227 12.59 13.83 2.22
CA VAL A 227 13.23 14.61 1.14
C VAL A 227 12.19 15.18 0.18
N GLU A 228 11.22 14.36 -0.23
CA GLU A 228 10.11 14.80 -1.07
C GLU A 228 9.27 15.89 -0.39
N GLY A 229 8.95 15.71 0.90
CA GLY A 229 8.17 16.66 1.67
C GLY A 229 8.87 18.00 1.85
N LEU A 230 10.18 17.98 2.11
CA LEU A 230 11.00 19.19 2.24
C LEU A 230 11.04 20.00 0.94
N TYR A 231 10.98 19.33 -0.21
CA TYR A 231 10.82 20.05 -1.49
C TYR A 231 9.42 20.69 -1.62
N LEU A 232 8.37 19.97 -1.22
CA LEU A 232 6.98 20.40 -1.40
C LEU A 232 6.57 21.53 -0.44
N SER A 233 6.89 21.40 0.84
CA SER A 233 6.56 22.38 1.88
C SER A 233 7.51 22.24 3.08
N PRO A 234 8.69 22.89 3.03
CA PRO A 234 9.69 22.79 4.11
C PRO A 234 9.13 23.16 5.49
N CYS A 235 8.39 24.28 5.59
CA CYS A 235 7.82 24.73 6.86
C CYS A 235 6.86 23.71 7.46
N THR A 236 5.92 23.18 6.66
CA THR A 236 4.98 22.16 7.16
C THR A 236 5.70 20.90 7.61
N VAL A 237 6.76 20.49 6.90
CA VAL A 237 7.52 19.30 7.26
C VAL A 237 8.33 19.52 8.54
N GLN A 238 8.93 20.70 8.72
CA GLN A 238 9.60 21.08 9.97
C GLN A 238 8.62 21.11 11.16
N ASP A 239 7.39 21.58 10.97
CA ASP A 239 6.36 21.56 12.02
C ASP A 239 5.91 20.13 12.38
N LEU A 240 5.80 19.24 11.38
CA LEU A 240 5.37 17.86 11.58
C LEU A 240 6.47 16.96 12.17
N ALA A 241 7.73 17.27 11.85
CA ALA A 241 8.89 16.47 12.14
C ALA A 241 10.11 17.30 12.60
N PRO A 242 9.98 18.09 13.69
CA PRO A 242 11.02 19.04 14.09
C PRO A 242 12.34 18.36 14.42
N GLN A 243 12.32 17.23 15.14
CA GLN A 243 13.56 16.57 15.53
C GLN A 243 14.23 15.86 14.36
N ALA A 244 13.45 15.16 13.54
CA ALA A 244 13.98 14.52 12.34
C ALA A 244 14.53 15.56 11.35
N CYS A 245 13.86 16.71 11.19
CA CYS A 245 14.35 17.79 10.31
C CYS A 245 15.65 18.41 10.84
N ASN A 246 15.72 18.73 12.14
CA ASN A 246 16.94 19.29 12.73
C ASN A 246 18.12 18.35 12.52
N ARG A 247 17.95 17.06 12.85
CA ARG A 247 19.00 16.05 12.65
C ARG A 247 19.34 15.86 11.18
N PHE A 248 18.34 15.84 10.29
CA PHE A 248 18.56 15.78 8.85
C PHE A 248 19.41 16.94 8.36
N TYR A 249 19.13 18.17 8.79
CA TYR A 249 19.92 19.33 8.37
C TYR A 249 21.35 19.27 8.92
N GLU A 250 21.57 18.96 10.20
CA GLU A 250 22.93 18.75 10.75
C GLU A 250 23.75 17.76 9.90
N LEU A 251 23.13 16.63 9.55
CA LEU A 251 23.76 15.59 8.74
C LEU A 251 23.98 16.02 7.29
N LEU A 252 23.04 16.76 6.70
CA LEU A 252 23.20 17.33 5.37
C LEU A 252 24.38 18.30 5.31
N GLN A 253 24.50 19.19 6.30
CA GLN A 253 25.55 20.21 6.39
C GLN A 253 26.94 19.62 6.64
N SER A 254 27.02 18.53 7.41
CA SER A 254 28.26 17.78 7.62
C SER A 254 28.66 16.88 6.45
N GLY A 255 27.86 16.84 5.37
CA GLY A 255 28.13 16.04 4.19
C GLY A 255 27.80 14.55 4.34
N TYR A 256 27.10 14.16 5.41
CA TYR A 256 26.73 12.76 5.68
C TYR A 256 25.92 12.14 4.54
N TYR A 257 24.99 12.92 3.98
CA TYR A 257 24.16 12.50 2.84
C TYR A 257 24.82 12.70 1.46
N ARG A 258 26.13 13.00 1.44
CA ARG A 258 26.95 13.10 0.23
C ARG A 258 26.32 14.01 -0.83
N GLU A 259 26.02 13.47 -2.01
CA GLU A 259 25.49 14.18 -3.18
C GLU A 259 24.10 14.80 -2.97
N LEU A 260 23.42 14.49 -1.86
CA LEU A 260 22.18 15.18 -1.46
C LEU A 260 22.44 16.63 -1.01
N ALA A 261 23.63 16.92 -0.46
CA ALA A 261 23.98 18.27 0.01
C ALA A 261 24.00 19.29 -1.13
N ASP A 262 24.41 18.86 -2.32
CA ASP A 262 24.42 19.65 -3.55
C ASP A 262 23.01 20.04 -4.04
N LEU A 263 21.96 19.45 -3.44
CA LEU A 263 20.56 19.76 -3.71
C LEU A 263 19.92 20.63 -2.63
N SER A 264 20.70 21.23 -1.74
CA SER A 264 20.21 22.10 -0.65
C SER A 264 19.26 23.22 -1.13
N ASP A 265 19.51 23.80 -2.31
CA ASP A 265 18.64 24.79 -2.96
C ASP A 265 17.22 24.25 -3.24
N TYR A 266 17.06 22.94 -3.41
CA TYR A 266 15.76 22.31 -3.60
C TYR A 266 14.94 22.23 -2.32
N PHE A 267 15.55 22.42 -1.15
CA PHE A 267 14.89 22.34 0.15
C PHE A 267 14.64 23.71 0.80
N ASN A 268 14.97 24.82 0.11
CA ASN A 268 14.89 26.19 0.63
C ASN A 268 15.53 26.32 2.02
N ILE A 269 16.69 25.69 2.21
CA ILE A 269 17.44 25.79 3.47
C ILE A 269 18.13 27.16 3.45
N SER A 270 17.56 28.11 4.19
CA SER A 270 18.30 29.31 4.57
C SER A 270 19.19 28.92 5.75
N PHE A 271 20.50 28.93 5.51
CA PHE A 271 21.50 28.84 6.57
C PHE A 271 21.54 30.12 7.39
#